data_AF-A0A848XAC2-F1
#
_entry.id   AF-A0A848XAC2-F1
#
_cell.length_a   1.000
_cell.length_b   1.000
_cell.length_c   1.000
_cell.angle_alpha   90.00
_cell.angle_beta   90.00
_cell.angle_gamma   90.00
#
_symmetry.space_group_name_H-M   'P 1'
#
loop_
_entity.id
_entity.type
_entity.pdbx_description
1 polymer ?
#
loop_
_entity_poly.entity_id
_entity_poly.type
_entity_poly.pdbx_seq_one_letter_code
_entity_poly.pdbx_strand_id
1 'polypeptide(L)'
;MGRPMRNGRSTESGAVLVFAVLLALGLLVLGHALLVLAESAYVTSRAHARIVDQGAVVDEALLNALEAGWAPWMDSVPVGRRRTERTGVDGADSTEVTWRRLATEGWLLTARPLARPGGGAAAGRRLVWVMDAAQRMEALPAVVSVGAGAPTLVAGEVSGDTSALGIVGTPALGLLELHAALAQAGALDARGSVAPADAFGACDFSAMWNWGDPGQSSRPCGSFTALRGRVGDLTIDGGQGRVVLFVDGDVTLRAGAAIEGVVVVSGHVRLVEGALFRGRLVAFGGIEVEGGSSVVGSLGAATAALAAVRSSLNARLLLHQARRL
;
A
#
# COMPACT_ATOMS: atom_id res chain seq x y z
N MET A 1 88.64 -20.60 -44.68
CA MET A 1 87.90 -21.02 -43.47
C MET A 1 86.96 -19.88 -43.07
N GLY A 2 85.70 -19.90 -43.52
CA GLY A 2 84.69 -18.88 -43.22
C GLY A 2 83.58 -19.48 -42.38
N ARG A 3 83.41 -18.99 -41.14
CA ARG A 3 82.30 -19.37 -40.25
C ARG A 3 81.04 -18.57 -40.62
N PRO A 4 79.88 -19.21 -40.86
CA PRO A 4 78.64 -18.49 -41.07
C PRO A 4 78.12 -17.93 -39.74
N MET A 5 77.92 -16.60 -39.70
CA MET A 5 77.24 -15.92 -38.59
C MET A 5 75.76 -16.30 -38.58
N ARG A 6 75.34 -16.92 -37.49
CA ARG A 6 73.95 -17.32 -37.22
C ARG A 6 73.22 -16.11 -36.61
N ASN A 7 72.74 -15.20 -37.46
CA ASN A 7 71.89 -14.09 -37.04
C ASN A 7 70.41 -14.48 -37.04
N GLY A 8 69.69 -14.07 -36.00
CA GLY A 8 68.26 -13.76 -36.08
C GLY A 8 67.29 -14.84 -35.61
N ARG A 9 67.14 -15.03 -34.28
CA ARG A 9 65.96 -15.67 -33.66
C ARG A 9 65.70 -15.16 -32.23
N SER A 10 65.60 -13.84 -32.01
CA SER A 10 65.33 -13.31 -30.65
C SER A 10 64.11 -12.40 -30.51
N THR A 11 63.27 -12.23 -31.53
CA THR A 11 62.13 -11.29 -31.48
C THR A 11 60.77 -11.95 -31.23
N GLU A 12 60.60 -13.26 -31.49
CA GLU A 12 59.30 -13.93 -31.32
C GLU A 12 58.94 -14.25 -29.86
N SER A 13 59.93 -14.49 -29.00
CA SER A 13 59.69 -14.84 -27.59
C SER A 13 59.16 -13.66 -26.76
N GLY A 14 59.47 -12.43 -27.15
CA GLY A 14 59.02 -11.23 -26.42
C GLY A 14 57.52 -10.97 -26.56
N ALA A 15 56.95 -11.18 -27.75
CA ALA A 15 55.54 -10.94 -28.01
C ALA A 15 54.62 -11.91 -27.24
N VAL A 16 55.03 -13.17 -27.13
CA VAL A 16 54.27 -14.21 -26.40
C VAL A 16 54.22 -13.89 -24.90
N LEU A 17 55.34 -13.41 -24.32
CA LEU A 17 55.39 -13.03 -22.90
C LEU A 17 54.46 -11.83 -22.62
N VAL A 18 54.51 -10.79 -23.47
CA VAL A 18 53.66 -9.60 -23.31
C VAL A 18 52.18 -9.97 -23.41
N PHE A 19 51.81 -10.81 -24.39
CA PHE A 19 50.42 -11.27 -24.52
C PHE A 19 49.97 -12.07 -23.30
N ALA A 20 50.80 -12.98 -22.79
CA ALA A 20 50.47 -13.77 -21.60
C ALA A 20 50.28 -12.89 -20.35
N VAL A 21 51.11 -11.86 -20.17
CA VAL A 21 50.98 -10.91 -19.05
C VAL A 21 49.71 -10.08 -19.18
N LEU A 22 49.39 -9.57 -20.38
CA LEU A 22 48.16 -8.81 -20.61
C LEU A 22 46.90 -9.66 -20.39
N LEU A 23 46.92 -10.92 -20.83
CA LEU A 23 45.82 -11.86 -20.60
C LEU A 23 45.63 -12.13 -19.10
N ALA A 24 46.72 -12.37 -18.37
CA ALA A 24 46.67 -12.60 -16.92
C ALA A 24 46.11 -11.38 -16.17
N LEU A 25 46.54 -10.16 -16.55
CA LEU A 25 46.00 -8.92 -15.99
C LEU A 25 44.52 -8.73 -16.32
N GLY A 26 44.11 -9.02 -17.56
CA GLY A 26 42.70 -8.97 -17.97
C GLY A 26 41.82 -9.91 -17.17
N LEU A 27 42.27 -11.15 -16.94
CA LEU A 27 41.57 -12.13 -16.12
C LEU A 27 41.49 -11.71 -14.64
N LEU A 28 42.55 -11.09 -14.11
CA LEU A 28 42.57 -10.59 -12.73
C LEU A 28 41.57 -9.43 -12.52
N VAL A 29 41.51 -8.48 -13.47
CA VAL A 29 40.53 -7.38 -13.43
C VAL A 29 39.11 -7.92 -13.54
N LEU A 30 38.86 -8.87 -14.45
CA LEU A 30 37.54 -9.49 -14.59
C LEU A 30 37.11 -10.24 -13.32
N GLY A 31 38.03 -11.00 -12.71
CA GLY A 31 37.77 -11.70 -11.45
C GLY A 31 37.43 -10.72 -10.31
N HIS A 32 38.13 -9.59 -10.23
CA HIS A 32 37.84 -8.57 -9.23
C HIS A 32 36.47 -7.90 -9.45
N ALA A 33 36.11 -7.58 -10.70
CA ALA A 33 34.80 -7.01 -11.02
C ALA A 33 33.65 -7.97 -10.67
N LEU A 34 33.81 -9.27 -10.95
CA LEU A 34 32.82 -10.30 -10.57
C LEU A 34 32.69 -10.43 -9.05
N LEU A 35 33.78 -10.33 -8.30
CA LEU A 35 33.75 -10.36 -6.85
C LEU A 35 32.98 -9.17 -6.27
N VAL A 36 33.22 -7.96 -6.78
CA VAL A 36 32.50 -6.74 -6.36
C VAL A 36 31.01 -6.84 -6.67
N LEU A 37 30.65 -7.37 -7.86
CA LEU A 37 29.24 -7.60 -8.20
C LEU A 37 28.58 -8.62 -7.27
N ALA A 38 29.27 -9.72 -6.96
CA ALA A 38 28.76 -10.73 -6.03
C ALA A 38 28.59 -10.18 -4.60
N GLU A 39 29.55 -9.37 -4.13
CA GLU A 39 29.46 -8.72 -2.82
C GLU A 39 28.30 -7.73 -2.75
N SER A 40 28.11 -6.91 -3.80
CA SER A 40 26.96 -6.00 -3.87
C SER A 40 25.64 -6.76 -3.82
N ALA A 41 25.50 -7.84 -4.59
CA ALA A 41 24.29 -8.67 -4.61
C ALA A 41 24.04 -9.36 -3.26
N TYR A 42 25.10 -9.80 -2.59
CA TYR A 42 25.02 -10.39 -1.26
C TYR A 42 24.56 -9.37 -0.20
N VAL A 43 25.10 -8.14 -0.22
CA VAL A 43 24.70 -7.07 0.70
C VAL A 43 23.24 -6.68 0.47
N THR A 44 22.79 -6.53 -0.78
CA THR A 44 21.39 -6.23 -1.11
C THR A 44 20.45 -7.36 -0.67
N SER A 45 20.82 -8.62 -0.91
CA SER A 45 20.04 -9.79 -0.47
C SER A 45 19.94 -9.87 1.06
N ARG A 46 21.03 -9.60 1.79
CA ARG A 46 21.03 -9.63 3.25
C ARG A 46 20.24 -8.46 3.85
N ALA A 47 20.26 -7.28 3.22
CA ALA A 47 19.41 -6.16 3.61
C ALA A 47 17.93 -6.50 3.41
N HIS A 48 17.58 -7.11 2.28
CA HIS A 48 16.22 -7.55 1.99
C HIS A 48 15.73 -8.62 2.98
N ALA A 49 16.57 -9.62 3.29
CA ALA A 49 16.25 -10.65 4.29
C ALA A 49 16.01 -10.06 5.69
N ARG A 50 16.79 -9.05 6.10
CA ARG A 50 16.56 -8.35 7.38
C ARG A 50 15.26 -7.56 7.39
N ILE A 51 14.89 -6.93 6.29
CA ILE A 51 13.60 -6.21 6.16
C ILE A 51 12.45 -7.20 6.27
N VAL A 52 12.55 -8.37 5.63
CA VAL A 52 11.54 -9.44 5.70
C VAL A 52 11.43 -10.01 7.13
N ASP A 53 12.55 -10.30 7.80
CA ASP A 53 12.55 -10.78 9.19
C ASP A 53 12.00 -9.74 10.17
N GLN A 54 12.39 -8.46 10.02
CA GLN A 54 11.85 -7.37 10.85
C GLN A 54 10.36 -7.17 10.59
N GLY A 55 9.94 -7.31 9.34
CA GLY A 55 8.54 -7.30 8.95
C GLY A 55 7.73 -8.40 9.61
N ALA A 56 8.22 -9.64 9.60
CA ALA A 56 7.55 -10.77 10.25
C ALA A 56 7.38 -10.55 11.77
N VAL A 57 8.39 -9.97 12.44
CA VAL A 57 8.32 -9.62 13.86
C VAL A 57 7.30 -8.50 14.12
N VAL A 58 7.22 -7.50 13.23
CA VAL A 58 6.23 -6.43 13.32
C VAL A 58 4.81 -6.94 13.06
N ASP A 59 4.63 -7.82 12.08
CA ASP A 59 3.34 -8.44 11.77
C ASP A 59 2.84 -9.33 12.91
N GLU A 60 3.72 -10.12 13.52
CA GLU A 60 3.41 -10.92 14.70
C GLU A 60 3.06 -10.03 15.89
N ALA A 61 3.82 -8.96 16.14
CA ALA A 61 3.52 -8.00 17.19
C ALA A 61 2.20 -7.25 16.94
N LEU A 62 1.89 -6.90 15.68
CA LEU A 62 0.64 -6.25 15.30
C LEU A 62 -0.54 -7.20 15.46
N LEU A 63 -0.44 -8.44 15.01
CA LEU A 63 -1.46 -9.47 15.20
C LEU A 63 -1.73 -9.72 16.69
N ASN A 64 -0.67 -9.87 17.49
CA ASN A 64 -0.78 -10.02 18.94
C ASN A 64 -1.42 -8.79 19.61
N ALA A 65 -1.10 -7.57 19.15
CA ALA A 65 -1.71 -6.33 19.65
C ALA A 65 -3.18 -6.17 19.22
N LEU A 66 -3.54 -6.66 18.04
CA LEU A 66 -4.93 -6.71 17.56
C LEU A 66 -5.75 -7.71 18.38
N GLU A 67 -5.17 -8.85 18.76
CA GLU A 67 -5.82 -9.88 19.59
C GLU A 67 -5.93 -9.46 21.07
N ALA A 68 -4.94 -8.73 21.60
CA ALA A 68 -4.92 -8.30 23.01
C ALA A 68 -5.80 -7.07 23.32
N GLY A 69 -6.38 -6.44 22.29
CA GLY A 69 -7.13 -5.18 22.44
C GLY A 69 -6.20 -3.97 22.56
N TRP A 70 -6.54 -2.87 21.89
CA TRP A 70 -5.65 -1.73 21.63
C TRP A 70 -5.19 -0.91 22.86
N ALA A 71 -5.76 -1.13 24.04
CA ALA A 71 -5.55 -0.26 25.20
C ALA A 71 -4.13 -0.33 25.80
N PRO A 72 -3.53 -1.51 26.06
CA PRO A 72 -2.23 -1.59 26.74
C PRO A 72 -1.05 -1.16 25.87
N TRP A 73 -1.18 -1.23 24.54
CA TRP A 73 -0.12 -0.84 23.60
C TRP A 73 0.01 0.69 23.45
N MET A 74 -1.09 1.43 23.57
CA MET A 74 -1.03 2.90 23.50
C MET A 74 -0.30 3.53 24.70
N ASP A 75 -0.22 2.81 25.83
CA ASP A 75 0.39 3.31 27.06
C ASP A 75 1.91 3.06 27.13
N SER A 76 2.49 2.26 26.22
CA SER A 76 3.91 1.86 26.27
C SER A 76 4.84 2.57 25.27
N VAL A 77 4.33 3.41 24.37
CA VAL A 77 5.15 4.19 23.43
C VAL A 77 5.51 5.55 24.03
N PRO A 78 6.80 5.92 24.20
CA PRO A 78 7.19 7.19 24.80
C PRO A 78 6.70 8.37 23.95
N VAL A 79 5.77 9.15 24.52
CA VAL A 79 5.06 10.23 23.82
C VAL A 79 5.85 11.53 23.90
N GLY A 80 6.31 12.03 22.75
CA GLY A 80 6.62 13.45 22.58
C GLY A 80 5.39 14.19 22.06
N ARG A 81 4.83 15.11 22.85
CA ARG A 81 3.70 15.96 22.43
C ARG A 81 4.25 17.30 21.96
N ARG A 82 4.21 17.59 20.65
CA ARG A 82 4.41 18.97 20.14
C ARG A 82 3.05 19.57 19.82
N ARG A 83 2.69 20.63 20.53
CA ARG A 83 1.53 21.48 20.21
C ARG A 83 2.02 22.59 19.30
N THR A 84 1.46 22.68 18.11
CA THR A 84 1.71 23.80 17.20
C THR A 84 0.40 24.53 17.03
N GLU A 85 0.26 25.64 17.74
CA GLU A 85 -0.91 26.50 17.64
C GLU A 85 -0.67 27.45 16.46
N ARG A 86 -1.44 27.33 15.39
CA ARG A 86 -1.40 28.27 14.27
C ARG A 86 -2.75 28.94 14.19
N THR A 87 -2.79 30.19 14.61
CA THR A 87 -3.90 31.10 14.33
C THR A 87 -3.89 31.39 12.82
N GLY A 88 -4.98 31.05 12.14
CA GLY A 88 -5.16 31.41 10.73
C GLY A 88 -5.13 32.93 10.54
N VAL A 89 -4.64 33.36 9.38
CA VAL A 89 -4.39 34.78 9.04
C VAL A 89 -5.67 35.62 9.00
N ASP A 90 -6.86 35.00 8.95
CA ASP A 90 -8.12 35.71 8.70
C ASP A 90 -9.16 35.64 9.85
N GLY A 91 -8.79 35.21 11.07
CA GLY A 91 -9.69 35.29 12.24
C GLY A 91 -10.99 34.48 12.17
N ALA A 92 -11.15 33.60 11.16
CA ALA A 92 -12.24 32.66 11.03
C ALA A 92 -11.73 31.24 11.30
N ASP A 93 -12.35 30.61 12.30
CA ASP A 93 -12.25 29.19 12.68
C ASP A 93 -10.83 28.66 12.94
N SER A 94 -10.35 28.85 14.17
CA SER A 94 -9.12 28.22 14.66
C SER A 94 -9.29 26.69 14.72
N THR A 95 -8.38 25.96 14.12
CA THR A 95 -8.32 24.48 14.18
C THR A 95 -7.10 24.06 14.99
N GLU A 96 -7.31 23.29 16.04
CA GLU A 96 -6.21 22.66 16.78
C GLU A 96 -5.74 21.42 16.01
N VAL A 97 -4.51 21.47 15.51
CA VAL A 97 -3.86 20.32 14.86
C VAL A 97 -2.88 19.69 15.83
N THR A 98 -3.13 18.44 16.21
CA THR A 98 -2.24 17.64 17.06
C THR A 98 -1.52 16.60 16.22
N TRP A 99 -0.20 16.52 16.38
CA TRP A 99 0.64 15.49 15.80
C TRP A 99 1.04 14.52 16.92
N ARG A 100 0.83 13.22 16.70
CA ARG A 100 1.28 12.18 17.64
C ARG A 100 2.05 11.12 16.88
N ARG A 101 3.34 10.99 17.18
CA ARG A 101 4.15 9.88 16.66
C ARG A 101 3.63 8.58 17.29
N LEU A 102 3.21 7.63 16.46
CA LEU A 102 2.69 6.32 16.89
C LEU A 102 3.78 5.24 16.86
N ALA A 103 4.77 5.39 15.97
CA ALA A 103 5.90 4.48 15.82
C ALA A 103 7.11 5.24 15.27
N THR A 104 8.26 4.57 15.12
CA THR A 104 9.44 5.14 14.47
C THR A 104 9.09 5.79 13.12
N GLU A 105 8.10 5.24 12.41
CA GLU A 105 7.73 5.63 11.04
C GLU A 105 6.25 6.06 10.89
N GLY A 106 5.47 6.04 11.97
CA GLY A 106 4.04 6.36 11.94
C GLY A 106 3.69 7.66 12.66
N TRP A 107 2.92 8.53 12.00
CA TRP A 107 2.40 9.77 12.59
C TRP A 107 0.88 9.84 12.50
N LEU A 108 0.23 10.20 13.59
CA LEU A 108 -1.18 10.52 13.63
C LEU A 108 -1.37 12.04 13.64
N LEU A 109 -2.07 12.54 12.64
CA LEU A 109 -2.54 13.92 12.59
C LEU A 109 -3.99 13.97 13.06
N THR A 110 -4.34 14.83 14.00
CA THR A 110 -5.75 15.10 14.34
C THR A 110 -6.01 16.58 14.27
N ALA A 111 -6.94 17.00 13.42
CA ALA A 111 -7.42 18.37 13.35
C ALA A 111 -8.76 18.46 14.07
N ARG A 112 -8.88 19.34 15.06
CA ARG A 112 -10.11 19.61 15.79
C ARG A 112 -10.49 21.07 15.61
N PRO A 113 -11.67 21.39 15.05
CA PRO A 113 -12.14 22.77 15.07
C PRO A 113 -12.31 23.20 16.53
N LEU A 114 -11.69 24.32 16.91
CA LEU A 114 -11.91 24.90 18.22
C LEU A 114 -13.28 25.59 18.18
N ALA A 115 -14.18 25.15 19.07
CA ALA A 115 -15.48 25.77 19.17
C ALA A 115 -15.32 27.24 19.53
N ARG A 116 -15.98 28.12 18.76
CA ARG A 116 -16.10 29.53 19.12
C ARG A 116 -16.81 29.61 20.48
N PRO A 117 -16.40 30.48 21.42
CA PRO A 117 -17.18 30.72 22.63
C PRO A 117 -18.61 31.11 22.23
N GLY A 118 -19.59 30.26 22.52
CA GLY A 118 -21.00 30.45 22.15
C GLY A 118 -21.49 29.74 20.88
N GLY A 119 -20.62 29.06 20.12
CA GLY A 119 -21.01 28.23 18.98
C GLY A 119 -21.23 26.76 19.37
N GLY A 120 -22.30 26.13 18.88
CA GLY A 120 -22.56 24.71 19.11
C GLY A 120 -21.38 23.83 18.70
N ALA A 121 -21.14 22.74 19.44
CA ALA A 121 -20.01 21.85 19.23
C ALA A 121 -19.99 21.29 17.79
N ALA A 122 -19.04 21.72 16.97
CA ALA A 122 -18.82 21.12 15.65
C ALA A 122 -18.28 19.70 15.82
N ALA A 123 -18.86 18.74 15.10
CA ALA A 123 -18.41 17.36 15.09
C ALA A 123 -16.95 17.27 14.59
N GLY A 124 -16.04 16.82 15.46
CA GLY A 124 -14.63 16.67 15.10
C GLY A 124 -14.45 15.64 13.99
N ARG A 125 -13.75 16.00 12.92
CA ARG A 125 -13.37 15.10 11.83
C ARG A 125 -11.93 14.64 12.02
N ARG A 126 -11.67 13.34 11.86
CA ARG A 126 -10.33 12.74 12.04
C ARG A 126 -9.77 12.34 10.69
N LEU A 127 -8.56 12.78 10.39
CA LEU A 127 -7.77 12.34 9.23
C LEU A 127 -6.64 11.43 9.75
N VAL A 128 -6.20 10.42 9.00
CA VAL A 128 -5.05 9.58 9.38
C VAL A 128 -4.19 9.39 8.14
N TRP A 129 -2.88 9.59 8.27
CA TRP A 129 -1.89 9.42 7.20
C TRP A 129 -0.81 8.43 7.65
N VAL A 130 -0.23 7.69 6.70
CA VAL A 130 0.93 6.81 6.91
C VAL A 130 1.96 7.17 5.85
N MET A 131 3.23 7.30 6.24
CA MET A 131 4.32 7.69 5.33
C MET A 131 5.39 6.60 5.26
N ASP A 132 6.12 6.58 4.14
CA ASP A 132 7.29 5.74 3.91
C ASP A 132 8.49 6.22 4.77
N ALA A 133 9.25 5.25 5.29
CA ALA A 133 10.45 5.42 6.11
C ALA A 133 11.59 6.20 5.43
N ALA A 134 11.63 6.23 4.10
CA ALA A 134 12.68 6.94 3.35
C ALA A 134 12.43 8.46 3.23
N GLN A 135 11.21 8.94 3.49
CA GLN A 135 10.86 10.34 3.28
C GLN A 135 11.03 11.18 4.56
N ARG A 136 11.94 12.15 4.52
CA ARG A 136 12.04 13.20 5.54
C ARG A 136 11.14 14.37 5.17
N MET A 137 10.19 14.68 6.06
CA MET A 137 9.31 15.83 5.92
C MET A 137 9.92 17.02 6.69
N GLU A 138 10.52 17.98 5.97
CA GLU A 138 11.14 19.16 6.60
C GLU A 138 10.12 20.25 6.96
N ALA A 139 9.05 20.38 6.17
CA ALA A 139 7.87 21.19 6.49
C ALA A 139 6.65 20.70 5.69
N LEU A 140 5.45 20.81 6.28
CA LEU A 140 4.18 20.57 5.58
C LEU A 140 3.34 21.87 5.61
N PRO A 141 3.42 22.72 4.59
CA PRO A 141 2.44 23.79 4.42
C PRO A 141 1.14 23.16 3.92
N ALA A 142 0.34 22.60 4.84
CA ALA A 142 -1.01 22.15 4.53
C ALA A 142 -2.00 23.26 4.93
N VAL A 143 -2.82 23.71 3.98
CA VAL A 143 -4.04 24.46 4.29
C VAL A 143 -5.16 23.44 4.45
N VAL A 144 -5.55 23.20 5.70
CA VAL A 144 -6.70 22.34 6.00
C VAL A 144 -7.92 23.25 6.11
N SER A 145 -8.75 23.29 5.07
CA SER A 145 -10.05 23.97 5.14
C SER A 145 -11.09 22.99 5.68
N VAL A 146 -11.70 23.31 6.83
CA VAL A 146 -12.79 22.55 7.43
C VAL A 146 -14.03 23.43 7.50
N GLY A 147 -14.96 23.23 6.57
CA GLY A 147 -16.23 23.97 6.52
C GLY A 147 -17.41 23.04 6.19
N ALA A 148 -18.63 23.47 6.54
CA ALA A 148 -19.85 22.74 6.18
C ALA A 148 -20.02 22.74 4.65
N GLY A 149 -19.88 21.57 4.02
CA GLY A 149 -20.06 21.39 2.57
C GLY A 149 -18.80 21.57 1.70
N ALA A 150 -17.63 21.86 2.27
CA ALA A 150 -16.38 21.86 1.50
C ALA A 150 -15.78 20.43 1.42
N PRO A 151 -15.24 20.00 0.26
CA PRO A 151 -14.44 18.79 0.20
C PRO A 151 -13.21 18.96 1.10
N THR A 152 -12.87 17.92 1.87
CA THR A 152 -11.61 17.88 2.62
C THR A 152 -10.48 17.65 1.61
N LEU A 153 -10.04 18.70 0.93
CA LEU A 153 -8.85 18.65 0.08
C LEU A 153 -7.65 19.09 0.91
N VAL A 154 -6.68 18.19 1.09
CA VAL A 154 -5.36 18.55 1.64
C VAL A 154 -4.40 18.55 0.46
N ALA A 155 -4.17 19.72 -0.12
CA ALA A 155 -3.07 19.94 -1.05
C ALA A 155 -1.88 20.48 -0.25
N GLY A 156 -0.71 19.87 -0.41
CA GLY A 156 0.55 20.35 0.14
C GLY A 156 1.59 20.39 -0.97
N GLU A 157 2.33 21.50 -1.07
CA GLU A 157 3.52 21.60 -1.91
C GLU A 157 4.74 21.39 -1.02
N VAL A 158 5.60 20.44 -1.38
CA VAL A 158 6.88 20.22 -0.68
C VAL A 158 7.93 21.07 -1.38
N SER A 159 8.43 22.10 -0.68
CA SER A 159 9.52 22.95 -1.18
C SER A 159 10.85 22.22 -1.01
N GLY A 160 11.40 21.71 -2.11
CA GLY A 160 12.77 21.24 -2.26
C GLY A 160 13.08 21.15 -3.76
N ASP A 161 14.30 21.50 -4.17
CA ASP A 161 14.74 21.71 -5.57
C ASP A 161 14.75 20.48 -6.50
N THR A 162 13.92 19.47 -6.24
CA THR A 162 13.66 18.36 -7.16
C THR A 162 12.16 18.23 -7.38
N SER A 163 11.72 18.79 -8.50
CA SER A 163 10.36 18.71 -9.01
C SER A 163 9.91 17.26 -9.20
N ALA A 164 8.62 17.05 -8.94
CA ALA A 164 7.82 15.82 -8.99
C ALA A 164 7.78 15.00 -7.68
N LEU A 165 6.76 15.30 -6.87
CA LEU A 165 6.29 14.42 -5.80
C LEU A 165 5.59 13.20 -6.43
N GLY A 166 6.37 12.24 -6.91
CA GLY A 166 5.91 10.88 -7.04
C GLY A 166 5.79 10.30 -5.62
N ILE A 167 4.67 9.70 -5.29
CA ILE A 167 4.62 8.70 -4.22
C ILE A 167 5.54 7.56 -4.68
N VAL A 168 6.83 7.67 -4.37
CA VAL A 168 7.82 6.61 -4.59
C VAL A 168 7.78 5.73 -3.36
N GLY A 169 6.75 4.92 -3.31
CA GLY A 169 6.54 3.80 -2.40
C GLY A 169 5.49 2.95 -3.09
N THR A 170 5.80 1.69 -3.36
CA THR A 170 4.83 0.78 -3.96
C THR A 170 3.60 0.72 -3.04
N PRO A 171 2.38 0.76 -3.59
CA PRO A 171 1.18 0.67 -2.76
C PRO A 171 1.25 -0.64 -1.98
N ALA A 172 1.25 -0.59 -0.65
CA ALA A 172 1.36 -1.79 0.17
C ALA A 172 0.35 -1.79 1.31
N LEU A 173 -0.18 -2.97 1.61
CA LEU A 173 -0.98 -3.25 2.80
C LEU A 173 -0.05 -3.89 3.83
N GLY A 174 0.61 -3.07 4.66
CA GLY A 174 1.72 -3.54 5.47
C GLY A 174 2.92 -3.91 4.58
N LEU A 175 3.43 -5.13 4.68
CA LEU A 175 4.52 -5.65 3.85
C LEU A 175 4.06 -6.20 2.49
N LEU A 176 2.75 -6.28 2.26
CA LEU A 176 2.23 -6.87 1.03
C LEU A 176 2.24 -5.85 -0.10
N GLU A 177 3.22 -5.98 -0.99
CA GLU A 177 3.31 -5.29 -2.27
C GLU A 177 2.02 -5.45 -3.10
N LEU A 178 1.46 -4.36 -3.61
CA LEU A 178 0.23 -4.38 -4.41
C LEU A 178 0.31 -5.36 -5.59
N HIS A 179 1.45 -5.43 -6.27
CA HIS A 179 1.66 -6.37 -7.37
C HIS A 179 1.55 -7.83 -6.94
N ALA A 180 2.11 -8.19 -5.78
CA ALA A 180 1.99 -9.53 -5.23
C ALA A 180 0.54 -9.82 -4.79
N ALA A 181 -0.16 -8.83 -4.24
CA ALA A 181 -1.57 -8.94 -3.87
C ALA A 181 -2.47 -9.14 -5.10
N LEU A 182 -2.23 -8.36 -6.17
CA LEU A 182 -2.93 -8.46 -7.45
C LEU A 182 -2.77 -9.84 -8.09
N ALA A 183 -1.58 -10.43 -8.01
CA ALA A 183 -1.32 -11.76 -8.55
C ALA A 183 -2.12 -12.88 -7.84
N GLN A 184 -2.52 -12.68 -6.58
CA GLN A 184 -3.33 -13.63 -5.82
C GLN A 184 -4.84 -13.42 -5.99
N ALA A 185 -5.22 -12.21 -6.42
CA ALA A 185 -6.60 -11.79 -6.50
C ALA A 185 -7.26 -12.21 -7.81
N GLY A 186 -8.56 -12.48 -7.77
CA GLY A 186 -9.31 -12.78 -9.00
C GLY A 186 -9.41 -11.54 -9.88
N ALA A 187 -9.02 -11.65 -11.15
CA ALA A 187 -9.08 -10.54 -12.09
C ALA A 187 -10.52 -10.03 -12.28
N LEU A 188 -10.66 -8.72 -12.49
CA LEU A 188 -11.92 -8.04 -12.81
C LEU A 188 -11.88 -7.40 -14.19
N ASP A 189 -13.03 -7.34 -14.84
CA ASP A 189 -13.27 -6.44 -15.97
C ASP A 189 -13.27 -4.96 -15.53
N ALA A 190 -13.21 -4.04 -16.50
CA ALA A 190 -13.15 -2.59 -16.26
C ALA A 190 -14.37 -2.06 -15.54
N ARG A 191 -15.48 -2.75 -15.72
CA ARG A 191 -16.78 -2.22 -15.38
C ARG A 191 -17.75 -3.35 -15.10
N GLY A 192 -18.56 -3.18 -14.06
CA GLY A 192 -19.65 -4.10 -13.76
C GLY A 192 -20.40 -3.73 -12.49
N SER A 193 -21.45 -4.49 -12.20
CA SER A 193 -22.33 -4.29 -11.04
C SER A 193 -22.19 -5.47 -10.09
N VAL A 194 -22.09 -5.18 -8.79
CA VAL A 194 -21.85 -6.22 -7.78
C VAL A 194 -23.16 -6.85 -7.36
N ALA A 195 -23.30 -8.16 -7.50
CA ALA A 195 -24.51 -8.84 -7.07
C ALA A 195 -24.19 -10.25 -6.58
N PRO A 196 -24.89 -10.75 -5.54
CA PRO A 196 -24.78 -12.15 -5.18
C PRO A 196 -25.20 -13.03 -6.36
N ALA A 197 -24.43 -14.07 -6.61
CA ALA A 197 -24.73 -15.06 -7.63
C ALA A 197 -24.85 -16.43 -6.96
N ASP A 198 -25.98 -17.09 -7.20
CA ASP A 198 -26.24 -18.43 -6.68
C ASP A 198 -26.31 -19.42 -7.85
N ALA A 199 -25.68 -20.59 -7.69
CA ALA A 199 -25.77 -21.71 -8.61
C ALA A 199 -26.26 -22.95 -7.84
N PHE A 200 -27.44 -23.47 -8.23
CA PHE A 200 -28.05 -24.65 -7.62
C PHE A 200 -28.25 -24.56 -6.09
N GLY A 201 -28.60 -23.38 -5.58
CA GLY A 201 -28.82 -23.15 -4.15
C GLY A 201 -27.54 -23.00 -3.32
N ALA A 202 -26.37 -22.97 -3.96
CA ALA A 202 -25.09 -22.64 -3.35
C ALA A 202 -24.54 -21.32 -3.91
N CYS A 203 -23.65 -20.67 -3.18
CA CYS A 203 -22.99 -19.46 -3.68
C CYS A 203 -22.07 -19.78 -4.86
N ASP A 204 -22.21 -19.06 -5.97
CA ASP A 204 -21.35 -19.19 -7.13
C ASP A 204 -20.07 -18.37 -6.94
N PHE A 205 -19.02 -19.00 -6.42
CA PHE A 205 -17.72 -18.37 -6.22
C PHE A 205 -16.96 -18.07 -7.52
N SER A 206 -17.41 -18.63 -8.66
CA SER A 206 -16.79 -18.44 -9.97
C SER A 206 -17.28 -17.16 -10.66
N ALA A 207 -18.46 -16.67 -10.31
CA ALA A 207 -18.99 -15.42 -10.81
C ALA A 207 -18.08 -14.24 -10.39
N MET A 208 -17.51 -13.57 -11.38
CA MET A 208 -16.54 -12.48 -11.19
C MET A 208 -17.08 -11.34 -10.31
N TRP A 209 -18.32 -10.93 -10.57
CA TRP A 209 -19.01 -9.85 -9.87
C TRP A 209 -19.84 -10.31 -8.65
N ASN A 210 -19.74 -11.59 -8.27
CA ASN A 210 -20.27 -12.05 -7.00
C ASN A 210 -19.31 -11.71 -5.87
N TRP A 211 -19.67 -10.70 -5.07
CA TRP A 211 -18.91 -10.32 -3.89
C TRP A 211 -19.69 -10.59 -2.60
N GLY A 212 -20.65 -11.51 -2.62
CA GLY A 212 -21.44 -11.87 -1.45
C GLY A 212 -22.72 -11.05 -1.27
N ASP A 213 -23.49 -11.38 -0.23
CA ASP A 213 -24.71 -10.67 0.17
C ASP A 213 -24.62 -10.24 1.65
N PRO A 214 -23.83 -9.21 1.99
CA PRO A 214 -23.59 -8.84 3.39
C PRO A 214 -24.86 -8.44 4.15
N GLY A 215 -25.95 -8.09 3.45
CA GLY A 215 -27.24 -7.76 4.05
C GLY A 215 -28.09 -8.98 4.42
N GLN A 216 -27.77 -10.18 3.91
CA GLN A 216 -28.59 -11.38 4.10
C GLN A 216 -27.72 -12.60 4.45
N SER A 217 -27.32 -12.69 5.72
CA SER A 217 -26.45 -13.77 6.21
C SER A 217 -27.01 -15.18 6.06
N SER A 218 -28.33 -15.34 5.92
CA SER A 218 -28.98 -16.64 5.71
C SER A 218 -28.99 -17.13 4.26
N ARG A 219 -28.64 -16.27 3.29
CA ARG A 219 -28.55 -16.65 1.88
C ARG A 219 -27.23 -17.36 1.57
N PRO A 220 -27.15 -18.13 0.47
CA PRO A 220 -25.94 -18.90 0.14
C PRO A 220 -24.67 -18.04 0.11
N CYS A 221 -24.77 -16.82 -0.40
CA CYS A 221 -23.66 -15.86 -0.46
C CYS A 221 -23.54 -14.90 0.75
N GLY A 222 -24.31 -15.11 1.82
CA GLY A 222 -24.39 -14.19 2.95
C GLY A 222 -23.08 -14.01 3.75
N SER A 223 -22.23 -15.04 3.76
CA SER A 223 -20.91 -15.03 4.40
C SER A 223 -19.74 -14.86 3.43
N PHE A 224 -20.02 -14.84 2.12
CA PHE A 224 -18.98 -14.79 1.10
C PHE A 224 -18.31 -13.40 1.07
N THR A 225 -16.99 -13.41 0.90
CA THR A 225 -16.19 -12.20 0.66
C THR A 225 -15.25 -12.47 -0.49
N ALA A 226 -15.28 -11.61 -1.50
CA ALA A 226 -14.42 -11.77 -2.66
C ALA A 226 -13.02 -11.19 -2.41
N LEU A 227 -11.99 -11.87 -2.94
CA LEU A 227 -10.66 -11.31 -3.14
C LEU A 227 -10.53 -10.98 -4.63
N ARG A 228 -10.44 -9.68 -4.96
CA ARG A 228 -10.45 -9.19 -6.34
C ARG A 228 -9.32 -8.21 -6.62
N GLY A 229 -8.86 -8.24 -7.86
CA GLY A 229 -7.71 -7.50 -8.32
C GLY A 229 -7.95 -6.93 -9.71
N ARG A 230 -7.42 -5.75 -9.98
CA ARG A 230 -7.40 -5.19 -11.32
C ARG A 230 -6.16 -4.35 -11.59
N VAL A 231 -5.61 -4.52 -12.80
CA VAL A 231 -4.64 -3.59 -13.39
C VAL A 231 -5.41 -2.65 -14.33
N GLY A 232 -5.22 -1.35 -14.17
CA GLY A 232 -6.00 -0.30 -14.80
C GLY A 232 -7.28 0.06 -14.05
N ASP A 233 -7.99 1.06 -14.57
CA ASP A 233 -9.12 1.69 -13.89
C ASP A 233 -10.32 0.75 -13.75
N LEU A 234 -11.04 0.90 -12.64
CA LEU A 234 -12.20 0.10 -12.27
C LEU A 234 -13.43 1.00 -12.02
N THR A 235 -14.55 0.69 -12.67
CA THR A 235 -15.85 1.30 -12.37
C THR A 235 -16.83 0.26 -11.82
N ILE A 236 -17.42 0.55 -10.67
CA ILE A 236 -18.42 -0.29 -10.03
C ILE A 236 -19.78 0.42 -10.14
N ASP A 237 -20.64 -0.12 -10.99
CA ASP A 237 -21.96 0.42 -11.36
C ASP A 237 -23.06 -0.15 -10.46
N GLY A 238 -23.04 0.19 -9.19
CA GLY A 238 -24.07 -0.21 -8.25
C GLY A 238 -23.91 -1.62 -7.67
N GLY A 239 -24.94 -2.03 -6.94
CA GLY A 239 -24.99 -3.32 -6.27
C GLY A 239 -24.38 -3.31 -4.87
N GLN A 240 -24.29 -4.48 -4.24
CA GLN A 240 -23.76 -4.61 -2.88
C GLN A 240 -22.88 -5.84 -2.70
N GLY A 241 -21.84 -5.74 -1.87
CA GLY A 241 -20.97 -6.87 -1.60
C GLY A 241 -19.88 -6.58 -0.58
N ARG A 242 -19.17 -7.63 -0.17
CA ARG A 242 -18.00 -7.59 0.70
C ARG A 242 -16.74 -8.01 -0.05
N VAL A 243 -15.69 -7.20 0.04
CA VAL A 243 -14.49 -7.40 -0.79
C VAL A 243 -13.20 -7.07 -0.05
N VAL A 244 -12.13 -7.78 -0.41
CA VAL A 244 -10.75 -7.28 -0.34
C VAL A 244 -10.32 -6.99 -1.77
N LEU A 245 -10.17 -5.71 -2.09
CA LEU A 245 -9.97 -5.22 -3.44
C LEU A 245 -8.61 -4.54 -3.57
N PHE A 246 -7.88 -4.93 -4.61
CA PHE A 246 -6.62 -4.32 -5.03
C PHE A 246 -6.80 -3.75 -6.43
N VAL A 247 -6.47 -2.47 -6.64
CA VAL A 247 -6.52 -1.83 -7.96
C VAL A 247 -5.24 -1.05 -8.20
N ASP A 248 -4.57 -1.38 -9.31
CA ASP A 248 -3.49 -0.56 -9.84
C ASP A 248 -4.03 0.37 -10.93
N GLY A 249 -4.63 1.49 -10.52
CA GLY A 249 -5.39 2.42 -11.35
C GLY A 249 -6.36 3.23 -10.48
N ASP A 250 -7.32 3.91 -11.13
CA ASP A 250 -8.38 4.65 -10.43
C ASP A 250 -9.60 3.75 -10.15
N VAL A 251 -10.36 4.07 -9.10
CA VAL A 251 -11.64 3.40 -8.77
C VAL A 251 -12.78 4.40 -8.73
N THR A 252 -13.85 4.13 -9.46
CA THR A 252 -15.12 4.86 -9.36
C THR A 252 -16.22 3.96 -8.83
N LEU A 253 -16.78 4.30 -7.66
CA LEU A 253 -18.02 3.73 -7.13
C LEU A 253 -19.17 4.64 -7.52
N ARG A 254 -20.20 4.11 -8.19
CA ARG A 254 -21.34 4.89 -8.66
C ARG A 254 -22.64 4.11 -8.65
N ALA A 255 -23.73 4.75 -9.10
CA ALA A 255 -25.07 4.17 -9.16
C ALA A 255 -25.50 3.45 -7.87
N GLY A 256 -25.24 4.06 -6.70
CA GLY A 256 -25.61 3.50 -5.40
C GLY A 256 -24.81 2.25 -4.96
N ALA A 257 -23.61 2.02 -5.51
CA ALA A 257 -22.77 0.89 -5.10
C ALA A 257 -22.50 0.89 -3.60
N ALA A 258 -22.78 -0.21 -2.91
CA ALA A 258 -22.65 -0.38 -1.47
C ALA A 258 -21.61 -1.47 -1.14
N ILE A 259 -20.36 -1.05 -0.95
CA ILE A 259 -19.22 -1.96 -0.79
C ILE A 259 -18.76 -1.99 0.66
N GLU A 260 -18.58 -3.19 1.21
CA GLU A 260 -17.99 -3.40 2.53
C GLU A 260 -16.61 -4.07 2.43
N GLY A 261 -15.65 -3.70 3.28
CA GLY A 261 -14.40 -4.45 3.44
C GLY A 261 -13.11 -3.62 3.35
N VAL A 262 -12.14 -4.10 2.58
CA VAL A 262 -10.81 -3.46 2.46
C VAL A 262 -10.53 -3.17 0.99
N VAL A 263 -10.16 -1.93 0.68
CA VAL A 263 -9.87 -1.48 -0.68
C VAL A 263 -8.54 -0.74 -0.68
N VAL A 264 -7.62 -1.13 -1.57
CA VAL A 264 -6.33 -0.49 -1.81
C VAL A 264 -6.21 -0.13 -3.27
N VAL A 265 -5.94 1.14 -3.54
CA VAL A 265 -5.97 1.74 -4.88
C VAL A 265 -4.74 2.59 -5.10
N SER A 266 -3.94 2.32 -6.12
CA SER A 266 -2.75 3.12 -6.45
C SER A 266 -3.11 4.52 -6.97
N GLY A 267 -4.28 4.68 -7.59
CA GLY A 267 -4.82 5.96 -8.05
C GLY A 267 -5.83 6.59 -7.10
N HIS A 268 -6.78 7.32 -7.67
CA HIS A 268 -7.87 8.03 -7.00
C HIS A 268 -9.05 7.09 -6.75
N VAL A 269 -9.78 7.37 -5.67
CA VAL A 269 -11.08 6.75 -5.42
C VAL A 269 -12.16 7.81 -5.46
N ARG A 270 -13.13 7.63 -6.35
CA ARG A 270 -14.27 8.54 -6.52
C ARG A 270 -15.57 7.83 -6.14
N LEU A 271 -16.33 8.41 -5.21
CA LEU A 271 -17.66 7.94 -4.83
C LEU A 271 -18.71 8.94 -5.30
N VAL A 272 -19.52 8.55 -6.28
CA VAL A 272 -20.57 9.39 -6.88
C VAL A 272 -21.93 8.73 -6.85
N GLU A 273 -22.98 9.48 -7.18
CA GLU A 273 -24.34 8.95 -7.40
C GLU A 273 -24.85 8.08 -6.23
N GLY A 274 -24.61 8.51 -4.99
CA GLY A 274 -25.10 7.81 -3.79
C GLY A 274 -24.30 6.58 -3.38
N ALA A 275 -23.07 6.41 -3.88
CA ALA A 275 -22.21 5.28 -3.50
C ALA A 275 -21.85 5.29 -2.00
N LEU A 276 -21.80 4.10 -1.41
CA LEU A 276 -21.46 3.86 -0.01
C LEU A 276 -20.28 2.90 0.07
N PHE A 277 -19.23 3.31 0.79
CA PHE A 277 -18.17 2.41 1.21
C PHE A 277 -18.16 2.26 2.74
N ARG A 278 -18.06 1.02 3.24
CA ARG A 278 -17.94 0.73 4.67
C ARG A 278 -16.74 -0.19 4.95
N GLY A 279 -15.70 0.33 5.59
CA GLY A 279 -14.54 -0.49 5.93
C GLY A 279 -13.24 0.30 6.01
N ARG A 280 -12.16 -0.23 5.41
CA ARG A 280 -10.88 0.46 5.27
C ARG A 280 -10.59 0.73 3.80
N LEU A 281 -10.41 2.00 3.46
CA LEU A 281 -10.09 2.48 2.12
C LEU A 281 -8.73 3.16 2.15
N VAL A 282 -7.81 2.72 1.29
CA VAL A 282 -6.51 3.33 1.07
C VAL A 282 -6.43 3.69 -0.40
N ALA A 283 -6.26 4.99 -0.69
CA ALA A 283 -6.13 5.51 -2.03
C ALA A 283 -4.91 6.43 -2.08
N PHE A 284 -3.95 6.14 -2.96
CA PHE A 284 -2.71 6.91 -3.04
C PHE A 284 -2.88 8.19 -3.86
N GLY A 285 -3.79 8.22 -4.83
CA GLY A 285 -4.20 9.43 -5.55
C GLY A 285 -5.17 10.33 -4.76
N GLY A 286 -5.78 9.82 -3.68
CA GLY A 286 -6.75 10.55 -2.86
C GLY A 286 -8.18 10.03 -3.01
N ILE A 287 -9.10 10.61 -2.24
CA ILE A 287 -10.49 10.17 -2.14
C ILE A 287 -11.43 11.36 -2.39
N GLU A 288 -12.26 11.25 -3.42
CA GLU A 288 -13.31 12.19 -3.78
C GLU A 288 -14.69 11.61 -3.41
N VAL A 289 -15.52 12.38 -2.72
CA VAL A 289 -16.87 11.97 -2.32
C VAL A 289 -17.86 13.05 -2.74
N GLU A 290 -18.75 12.71 -3.67
CA GLU A 290 -19.83 13.59 -4.12
C GLU A 290 -20.99 13.63 -3.11
N GLY A 291 -21.80 14.68 -3.16
CA GLY A 291 -23.01 14.81 -2.35
C GLY A 291 -23.93 13.58 -2.47
N GLY A 292 -24.31 13.01 -1.31
CA GLY A 292 -25.13 11.80 -1.23
C GLY A 292 -24.32 10.49 -1.14
N SER A 293 -23.05 10.51 -1.52
CA SER A 293 -22.13 9.38 -1.30
C SER A 293 -21.51 9.43 0.09
N SER A 294 -20.99 8.30 0.59
CA SER A 294 -20.33 8.27 1.91
C SER A 294 -19.27 7.18 2.05
N VAL A 295 -18.26 7.52 2.87
CA VAL A 295 -17.21 6.60 3.31
C VAL A 295 -17.33 6.46 4.83
N VAL A 296 -17.61 5.25 5.31
CA VAL A 296 -17.77 4.93 6.72
C VAL A 296 -16.62 4.02 7.15
N GLY A 297 -15.70 4.55 7.93
CA GLY A 297 -14.65 3.73 8.54
C GLY A 297 -15.26 2.64 9.43
N SER A 298 -14.96 1.37 9.17
CA SER A 298 -15.47 0.24 9.97
C SER A 298 -14.40 -0.82 10.18
N LEU A 299 -13.98 -0.99 11.44
CA LEU A 299 -13.02 -2.04 11.80
C LEU A 299 -13.65 -3.42 11.61
N GLY A 300 -14.91 -3.61 12.03
CA GLY A 300 -15.60 -4.90 11.92
C GLY A 300 -15.77 -5.37 10.48
N ALA A 301 -16.11 -4.46 9.55
CA ALA A 301 -16.21 -4.81 8.13
C ALA A 301 -14.85 -5.19 7.54
N ALA A 302 -13.79 -4.46 7.91
CA ALA A 302 -12.44 -4.74 7.46
C ALA A 302 -11.89 -6.07 8.03
N THR A 303 -12.06 -6.34 9.32
CA THR A 303 -11.61 -7.60 9.94
C THR A 303 -12.39 -8.79 9.41
N ALA A 304 -13.70 -8.67 9.21
CA ALA A 304 -14.51 -9.72 8.60
C ALA A 304 -14.03 -10.04 7.17
N ALA A 305 -13.72 -9.01 6.37
CA ALA A 305 -13.23 -9.22 5.01
C ALA A 305 -11.86 -9.91 4.98
N LEU A 306 -10.91 -9.45 5.79
CA LEU A 306 -9.57 -10.06 5.88
C LEU A 306 -9.62 -11.50 6.41
N ALA A 307 -10.46 -11.78 7.43
CA ALA A 307 -10.63 -13.13 7.96
C ALA A 307 -11.16 -14.11 6.90
N ALA A 308 -12.16 -13.68 6.13
CA ALA A 308 -12.71 -14.48 5.03
C ALA A 308 -11.65 -14.76 3.96
N VAL A 309 -10.86 -13.76 3.56
CA VAL A 309 -9.77 -13.97 2.59
C VAL A 309 -8.70 -14.92 3.12
N ARG A 310 -8.29 -14.79 4.39
CA ARG A 310 -7.32 -15.72 5.02
C ARG A 310 -7.78 -17.17 4.89
N SER A 311 -9.05 -17.44 5.17
CA SER A 311 -9.60 -18.80 5.02
C SER A 311 -9.54 -19.30 3.57
N SER A 312 -9.80 -18.43 2.59
CA SER A 312 -9.76 -18.80 1.16
C SER A 312 -8.34 -19.10 0.67
N LEU A 313 -7.34 -18.35 1.12
CA LEU A 313 -5.94 -18.55 0.74
C LEU A 313 -5.39 -19.87 1.32
N ASN A 314 -5.70 -20.16 2.58
CA ASN A 314 -5.30 -21.42 3.22
C ASN A 314 -5.89 -22.64 2.49
N ALA A 315 -7.15 -22.56 2.06
CA ALA A 315 -7.78 -23.64 1.28
C ALA A 315 -7.07 -23.87 -0.07
N ARG A 316 -6.66 -22.80 -0.78
CA ARG A 316 -5.90 -22.91 -2.04
C ARG A 316 -4.53 -23.54 -1.84
N LEU A 317 -3.82 -23.18 -0.77
CA LEU A 317 -2.52 -23.77 -0.45
C LEU A 317 -2.62 -25.28 -0.23
N LEU A 318 -3.62 -25.73 0.53
CA LEU A 318 -3.86 -27.16 0.76
C LEU A 318 -4.17 -27.91 -0.54
N LEU A 319 -4.99 -27.34 -1.42
CA LEU A 319 -5.29 -27.92 -2.73
C LEU A 319 -4.04 -28.00 -3.63
N HIS A 320 -3.17 -26.99 -3.58
CA HIS A 320 -1.93 -27.02 -4.34
C HIS A 320 -0.97 -28.10 -3.83
N GLN A 321 -0.87 -28.29 -2.51
CA GLN A 321 -0.07 -29.36 -1.92
C GLN A 321 -0.62 -30.75 -2.29
N ALA A 322 -1.94 -30.94 -2.20
CA ALA A 322 -2.58 -32.21 -2.57
C ALA A 322 -2.39 -32.57 -4.05
N ARG A 323 -2.35 -31.59 -4.97
CA ARG A 323 -2.06 -31.82 -6.40
C ARG A 323 -0.61 -32.20 -6.70
N ARG A 324 0.32 -32.02 -5.76
CA ARG A 324 1.74 -32.36 -5.93
C ARG A 324 2.09 -33.76 -5.40
N LEU A 325 1.17 -34.41 -4.69
CA LEU A 325 1.28 -35.80 -4.23
C LEU A 325 0.65 -36.74 -5.26
#